data_AF-A0AAU9M9S6-F1
#
_entry.id   AF-A0AAU9M9S6-F1
#
_cell.length_a   1.000
_cell.length_b   1.000
_cell.length_c   1.000
_cell.angle_alpha   90.00
_cell.angle_beta   90.00
_cell.angle_gamma   90.00
#
_symmetry.space_group_name_H-M   'P 1'
#
loop_
_entity.id
_entity.type
_entity.pdbx_description
1 polymer ?
#
loop_
_entity_poly.entity_id
_entity_poly.type
_entity_poly.pdbx_seq_one_letter_code
_entity_poly.pdbx_strand_id
1 'polypeptide(L)'
;MSGWLRKKSILIGEAHSLDHMGTLHALGIISEETKYLGGLRIAIDFKCSKRANEFLEDESRWKDWFKWLGRSDQHDVRYGRIPWLKILGVPLEFWDEDNFHLLQAGSVRL
;
A
#
# COMPACT_ATOMS: atom_id res chain seq x y z
N MET A 1 -14.81 -1.73 6.77
CA MET A 1 -13.39 -1.29 6.65
C MET A 1 -13.05 -0.04 7.47
N SER A 2 -14.00 0.84 7.79
CA SER A 2 -13.78 2.12 8.51
C SER A 2 -13.19 2.01 9.94
N GLY A 3 -13.34 0.86 10.60
CA GLY A 3 -12.78 0.65 11.96
C GLY A 3 -11.28 0.32 11.97
N TRP A 4 -10.72 -0.21 10.87
CA TRP A 4 -9.32 -0.66 10.84
C TRP A 4 -8.35 0.52 10.87
N LEU A 5 -8.61 1.59 10.10
CA LEU A 5 -7.78 2.81 10.06
C LEU A 5 -7.85 3.68 11.32
N ARG A 6 -8.58 3.27 12.37
CA ARG A 6 -8.53 3.95 13.68
C ARG A 6 -7.46 3.39 14.60
N LYS A 7 -6.72 2.37 14.17
CA LYS A 7 -5.65 1.77 14.96
C LYS A 7 -4.43 2.68 14.99
N LYS A 8 -3.92 2.93 16.19
CA LYS A 8 -2.64 3.63 16.43
C LYS A 8 -1.41 2.87 15.90
N SER A 9 -1.58 1.62 15.49
CA SER A 9 -0.54 0.81 14.84
C SER A 9 -0.42 1.06 13.34
N ILE A 10 -1.35 1.79 12.74
CA ILE A 10 -1.35 2.01 11.29
C ILE A 10 -0.80 3.39 10.97
N LEU A 11 0.22 3.40 10.12
CA LEU A 11 0.70 4.58 9.44
C LEU A 11 0.17 4.64 8.02
N ILE A 12 0.00 5.86 7.52
CA ILE A 12 -0.39 6.14 6.14
C ILE A 12 0.59 7.14 5.58
N GLY A 13 1.03 6.91 4.36
CA GLY A 13 1.87 7.84 3.64
C GLY A 13 1.58 7.85 2.15
N GLU A 14 2.00 8.92 1.49
CA GLU A 14 1.98 9.03 0.04
C GLU A 14 3.39 8.84 -0.51
N ALA A 15 3.56 7.84 -1.36
CA ALA A 15 4.84 7.54 -1.98
C ALA A 15 5.26 8.61 -3.00
N HIS A 16 6.55 8.74 -3.25
CA HIS A 16 7.07 9.65 -4.30
C HIS A 16 6.66 9.22 -5.71
N SER A 17 6.68 7.92 -6.00
CA SER A 17 6.24 7.34 -7.28
C SER A 17 5.80 5.88 -7.14
N LEU A 18 5.26 5.29 -8.21
CA LEU A 18 4.96 3.85 -8.26
C LEU A 18 6.22 2.99 -8.06
N ASP A 19 7.38 3.42 -8.55
CA ASP A 19 8.64 2.68 -8.38
C ASP A 19 9.03 2.61 -6.90
N HIS A 20 8.85 3.70 -6.15
CA HIS A 20 9.07 3.71 -4.70
C HIS A 20 8.11 2.77 -3.98
N MET A 21 6.87 2.60 -4.48
CA MET A 21 5.95 1.61 -3.94
C MET A 21 6.42 0.17 -4.22
N GLY A 22 6.98 -0.09 -5.41
CA GLY A 22 7.51 -1.39 -5.78
C GLY A 22 8.72 -1.82 -4.95
N THR A 23 9.47 -0.86 -4.40
CA THR A 23 10.66 -1.09 -3.59
C THR A 23 10.43 -0.98 -2.08
N LEU A 24 9.17 -0.94 -1.60
CA LEU A 24 8.87 -0.86 -0.16
C LEU A 24 9.44 -2.04 0.65
N HIS A 25 9.66 -3.19 0.03
CA HIS A 25 10.30 -4.33 0.71
C HIS A 25 11.73 -3.96 1.21
N ALA A 26 12.40 -3.00 0.57
CA ALA A 26 13.71 -2.50 0.97
C ALA A 26 13.68 -1.64 2.25
N LEU A 27 12.51 -1.15 2.67
CA LEU A 27 12.33 -0.45 3.96
C LEU A 27 12.46 -1.37 5.18
N GLY A 28 12.64 -2.68 4.97
CA GLY A 28 12.72 -3.66 6.06
C GLY A 28 11.39 -3.89 6.78
N ILE A 29 10.27 -3.50 6.18
CA ILE A 29 8.91 -3.63 6.75
C ILE A 29 8.28 -4.99 6.39
N ILE A 30 9.11 -5.98 6.05
CA ILE A 30 8.71 -7.29 5.50
C ILE A 30 7.76 -8.06 6.43
N SER A 31 7.81 -7.77 7.74
CA SER A 31 6.93 -8.38 8.74
C SER A 31 5.59 -7.68 8.98
N GLU A 32 5.36 -6.52 8.36
CA GLU A 32 4.16 -5.71 8.61
C GLU A 32 3.23 -5.74 7.39
N GLU A 33 1.92 -5.68 7.62
CA GLU A 33 0.92 -5.78 6.56
C GLU A 33 0.78 -4.43 5.85
N THR A 34 0.98 -4.39 4.53
CA THR A 34 0.81 -3.17 3.73
C THR A 34 -0.46 -3.24 2.87
N LYS A 35 -1.18 -2.13 2.77
CA LYS A 35 -2.40 -2.01 1.93
C LYS A 35 -2.32 -0.77 1.06
N TYR A 36 -2.61 -0.93 -0.23
CA TYR A 36 -2.75 0.20 -1.13
C TYR A 36 -4.10 0.90 -0.93
N LEU A 37 -4.08 2.24 -0.84
CA LEU A 37 -5.24 3.08 -0.58
C LEU A 37 -5.67 3.94 -1.78
N GLY A 38 -4.94 3.87 -2.90
CA GLY A 38 -5.17 4.73 -4.06
C GLY A 38 -4.33 6.02 -4.04
N GLY A 39 -4.07 6.61 -5.21
CA GLY A 39 -3.37 7.90 -5.32
C GLY A 39 -1.96 7.90 -4.71
N LEU A 40 -1.19 6.82 -4.93
CA LEU A 40 0.13 6.58 -4.32
C LEU A 40 0.12 6.46 -2.78
N ARG A 41 -1.05 6.34 -2.16
CA ARG A 41 -1.16 6.19 -0.71
C ARG A 41 -1.10 4.73 -0.29
N ILE A 42 -0.36 4.46 0.76
CA ILE A 42 -0.17 3.13 1.36
C ILE A 42 -0.45 3.22 2.86
N ALA A 43 -1.14 2.22 3.38
CA ALA A 43 -1.24 1.96 4.81
C ALA A 43 -0.25 0.85 5.21
N ILE A 44 0.37 1.00 6.36
CA ILE A 44 1.31 0.05 6.95
C ILE A 44 0.80 -0.28 8.35
N ASP A 45 0.33 -1.51 8.59
CA ASP A 45 -0.15 -1.98 9.89
C ASP A 45 0.99 -2.66 10.65
N PHE A 46 1.54 -1.94 11.61
CA PHE A 46 2.61 -2.45 12.45
C PHE A 46 2.05 -3.39 13.53
N LYS A 47 2.87 -4.33 14.01
CA LYS A 47 2.51 -5.24 15.10
C LYS A 47 2.05 -4.51 16.38
N CYS A 48 2.57 -3.31 16.64
CA CYS A 48 2.12 -2.47 17.76
C CYS A 48 2.39 -0.98 17.49
N SER A 49 1.67 -0.12 18.22
CA SER A 49 1.81 1.35 18.12
C SER A 49 3.21 1.87 18.48
N LYS A 50 3.96 1.16 19.33
CA LYS A 50 5.34 1.52 19.68
C LYS A 50 6.24 1.48 18.44
N ARG A 51 6.18 0.40 17.67
CA ARG A 51 6.95 0.25 16.42
C ARG A 51 6.54 1.25 15.35
N ALA A 52 5.24 1.51 15.23
CA ALA A 52 4.74 2.55 14.33
C ALA A 52 5.35 3.92 14.68
N ASN A 53 5.42 4.26 15.96
CA ASN A 53 6.08 5.50 16.40
C ASN A 53 7.58 5.52 16.14
N GLU A 54 8.30 4.46 16.51
CA GLU A 54 9.74 4.36 16.26
C GLU A 54 10.08 4.48 14.76
N PHE A 55 9.20 4.00 13.89
CA PHE A 55 9.34 4.17 12.44
C PHE A 55 9.01 5.60 12.01
N LEU A 56 7.94 6.20 12.52
CA LEU A 56 7.50 7.54 12.16
C LEU A 56 8.49 8.63 12.60
N GLU A 57 9.05 8.50 13.82
CA GLU A 57 9.97 9.47 14.43
C GLU A 57 11.34 9.49 13.76
N ASP A 58 11.76 8.39 13.13
CA ASP A 58 13.00 8.31 12.37
C ASP A 58 12.76 8.55 10.88
N GLU A 59 12.73 9.83 10.51
CA GLU A 59 12.51 10.31 9.14
C GLU A 59 13.49 9.70 8.13
N SER A 60 14.72 9.37 8.55
CA SER A 60 15.72 8.76 7.67
C SER A 60 15.30 7.40 7.14
N ARG A 61 14.40 6.71 7.83
CA ARG A 61 13.91 5.38 7.44
C ARG A 61 12.85 5.41 6.37
N TRP A 62 12.19 6.53 6.12
CA TRP A 62 11.01 6.55 5.25
C TRP A 62 10.94 7.71 4.26
N LYS A 63 11.64 8.82 4.49
CA LYS A 63 11.55 10.03 3.64
C LYS A 63 11.92 9.80 2.18
N ASP A 64 12.79 8.83 1.91
CA ASP A 64 13.22 8.50 0.55
C ASP A 64 12.10 7.78 -0.22
N TRP A 65 11.10 7.21 0.48
CA TRP A 65 9.95 6.53 -0.12
C TRP A 65 8.68 7.37 -0.11
N PHE A 66 8.46 8.14 0.96
CA PHE A 66 7.21 8.88 1.17
C PHE A 66 7.44 10.39 1.20
N LYS A 67 6.54 11.12 0.53
CA LYS A 67 6.43 12.58 0.62
C LYS A 67 5.99 13.03 2.01
N TRP A 68 5.11 12.24 2.61
CA TRP A 68 4.63 12.41 3.96
C TRP A 68 4.23 11.05 4.52
N LEU A 69 4.38 10.90 5.83
CA LEU A 69 3.94 9.74 6.59
C LEU A 69 3.29 10.26 7.88
N GLY A 70 2.17 9.66 8.27
CA GLY A 70 1.42 10.08 9.44
C GLY A 70 0.57 8.96 9.99
N ARG A 71 0.02 9.17 11.19
CA ARG A 71 -0.85 8.16 11.80
C ARG A 71 -2.22 8.18 11.14
N SER A 72 -2.76 6.98 10.92
CA SER A 72 -4.08 6.80 10.30
C SER A 72 -5.22 7.47 11.08
N ASP A 73 -5.15 7.54 12.41
CA ASP A 73 -6.15 8.18 13.26
C ASP A 73 -6.15 9.71 13.18
N GLN A 74 -5.14 10.30 12.53
CA GLN A 74 -4.99 11.75 12.33
C GLN A 74 -5.37 12.19 10.91
N HIS A 75 -5.68 11.26 10.00
CA HIS A 75 -5.97 11.57 8.60
C HIS A 75 -7.34 11.03 8.18
N ASP A 76 -8.16 11.88 7.55
CA ASP A 76 -9.38 11.44 6.89
C ASP A 76 -9.05 10.81 5.54
N VAL A 77 -8.94 9.48 5.53
CA VAL A 77 -8.51 8.72 4.37
C VAL A 77 -9.73 8.42 3.52
N ARG A 78 -9.95 9.29 2.52
CA ARG A 78 -10.88 8.98 1.43
C ARG A 78 -10.23 7.93 0.53
N TYR A 79 -10.79 6.73 0.54
CA TYR A 79 -10.37 5.64 -0.34
C TYR A 79 -10.49 6.10 -1.79
N GLY A 80 -9.35 6.20 -2.48
CA GLY A 80 -9.34 6.48 -3.90
C GLY A 80 -9.75 5.25 -4.70
N ARG A 81 -10.28 5.44 -5.91
CA ARG A 81 -10.39 4.36 -6.90
C ARG A 81 -8.99 3.87 -7.24
N ILE A 82 -8.78 2.56 -7.41
CA ILE A 82 -7.57 2.00 -8.02
C ILE A 82 -7.66 2.36 -9.52
N PRO A 83 -6.85 3.29 -10.05
CA PRO A 83 -7.10 3.80 -11.39
C PRO A 83 -6.57 2.85 -12.49
N TRP A 84 -5.59 1.99 -12.21
CA TRP A 84 -5.18 0.91 -13.11
C TRP A 84 -4.37 -0.16 -12.36
N LEU A 85 -4.67 -1.44 -12.64
CA LEU A 85 -3.80 -2.58 -12.36
C LEU A 85 -3.23 -3.03 -13.71
N LYS A 86 -1.90 -2.94 -13.90
CA LYS A 86 -1.26 -3.35 -15.15
C LYS A 86 -0.54 -4.68 -14.93
N ILE A 87 -1.10 -5.75 -15.48
CA ILE A 87 -0.47 -7.07 -15.50
C ILE A 87 0.48 -7.06 -16.71
N LEU A 88 1.79 -7.12 -16.45
CA LEU A 88 2.83 -7.04 -17.49
C LEU A 88 3.11 -8.38 -18.18
N GLY A 89 2.54 -9.47 -17.68
CA GLY A 89 2.64 -10.80 -18.24
C GLY A 89 2.09 -11.84 -17.28
N VAL A 90 1.80 -13.02 -17.82
CA VAL A 90 1.50 -14.24 -17.07
C VAL A 90 2.52 -15.31 -17.49
N PRO A 91 2.86 -16.28 -16.64
CA PRO A 91 3.67 -17.43 -17.07
C PRO A 91 3.06 -18.08 -18.31
N LEU A 92 3.89 -18.62 -19.22
CA LEU A 92 3.43 -19.15 -20.51
C LEU A 92 2.36 -20.25 -20.36
N GLU A 93 2.46 -21.05 -19.31
CA GLU A 93 1.48 -22.08 -18.93
C GLU A 93 0.09 -21.52 -18.57
N PHE A 94 0.00 -20.23 -18.25
CA PHE A 94 -1.25 -19.51 -17.99
C PHE A 94 -1.58 -18.50 -19.09
N TRP A 95 -0.85 -18.50 -20.20
CA TRP A 95 -1.09 -17.62 -21.36
C TRP A 95 -2.23 -18.17 -22.23
N ASP A 96 -3.39 -18.36 -21.61
CA ASP A 96 -4.63 -18.77 -22.26
C ASP A 96 -5.71 -17.71 -22.05
N GLU A 97 -6.57 -17.54 -23.05
CA GLU A 97 -7.65 -16.55 -23.09
C GLU A 97 -8.57 -16.66 -21.86
N ASP A 98 -8.83 -17.88 -21.38
CA ASP A 98 -9.62 -18.13 -20.17
C ASP A 98 -8.98 -17.54 -18.90
N ASN A 99 -7.66 -17.59 -18.79
CA ASN A 99 -6.93 -17.00 -17.68
C ASN A 99 -6.94 -15.48 -17.77
N PHE A 100 -6.88 -14.90 -18.98
CA PHE A 100 -7.04 -13.47 -19.16
C PHE A 100 -8.46 -13.00 -18.80
N HIS A 101 -9.48 -13.81 -19.04
CA HIS A 101 -10.85 -13.53 -18.60
C HIS A 101 -10.99 -13.51 -17.07
N LEU A 102 -10.29 -14.40 -16.34
CA LEU A 102 -10.23 -14.34 -14.87
C LEU A 102 -9.58 -13.04 -14.38
N LEU A 103 -8.54 -12.58 -15.06
CA LEU A 103 -7.86 -11.31 -14.73
C LEU A 103 -8.75 -10.08 -15.03
N GLN A 104 -9.57 -10.15 -16.09
CA GLN A 104 -10.56 -9.12 -16.40
C GLN A 104 -11.76 -9.14 -15.46
N ALA A 105 -12.21 -10.31 -15.01
CA ALA A 105 -13.33 -10.46 -14.08
C ALA A 105 -13.02 -9.90 -12.67
N GLY A 106 -11.74 -9.79 -12.31
CA GLY A 106 -11.27 -9.06 -11.12
C GLY A 106 -11.34 -7.53 -11.24
N SER A 107 -11.58 -6.97 -12.43
CA SER A 107 -11.96 -5.55 -12.55
C SER A 107 -13.39 -5.38 -12.06
N VAL A 108 -13.51 -5.08 -10.78
CA VAL A 108 -14.73 -4.54 -10.16
C VAL A 108 -15.19 -3.36 -11.03
N ARG A 109 -16.25 -3.59 -11.82
CA ARG A 109 -17.04 -2.50 -12.40
C ARG A 109 -17.69 -1.77 -11.22
N LEU A 110 -17.27 -0.53 -11.00
CA LEU A 110 -17.98 0.43 -10.15
C LEU A 110 -19.20 0.97 -10.89
#